data_AF-A0A9P6Y4X3-F1
#
_entry.id   AF-A0A9P6Y4X3-F1
#
_cell.length_a   1.000
_cell.length_b   1.000
_cell.length_c   1.000
_cell.angle_alpha   90.00
_cell.angle_beta   90.00
_cell.angle_gamma   90.00
#
_symmetry.space_group_name_H-M   'P 1'
#
loop_
_entity.id
_entity.type
_entity.pdbx_description
1 polymer ?
#
loop_
_entity_poly.entity_id
_entity_poly.type
_entity_poly.pdbx_seq_one_letter_code
_entity_poly.pdbx_strand_id
1 'polypeptide(L)'
;MIRAALQGLGVMQHIDLSLQPMLADGRLLRLMPDWSAPFPGFYLYVPSREQMPPRVRALMEFLVEKREGVAKALGRPVQAPATGG
;
A
#
# COMPACT_ATOMS: atom_id res chain seq x y z
N MET A 1 -4.35 -17.30 5.34
CA MET A 1 -5.25 -16.74 4.32
C MET A 1 -4.74 -16.96 2.90
N ILE A 2 -3.59 -16.41 2.49
CA ILE A 2 -3.09 -16.54 1.11
C ILE A 2 -2.99 -18.00 0.62
N ARG A 3 -2.40 -18.90 1.42
CA ARG A 3 -2.30 -20.32 1.04
C ARG A 3 -3.66 -21.00 0.84
N ALA A 4 -4.68 -20.62 1.63
CA ALA A 4 -6.02 -21.18 1.50
C ALA A 4 -6.69 -20.69 0.20
N ALA A 5 -6.52 -19.40 -0.15
CA ALA A 5 -7.00 -18.85 -1.42
C ALA A 5 -6.32 -19.52 -2.63
N LEU A 6 -5.01 -19.78 -2.55
CA LEU A 6 -4.28 -20.54 -3.58
C LEU A 6 -4.76 -21.99 -3.73
N GLN A 7 -5.32 -22.58 -2.68
CA GLN A 7 -5.88 -23.94 -2.69
C GLN A 7 -7.35 -23.96 -3.10
N GLY A 8 -7.94 -22.82 -3.46
CA GLY A 8 -9.35 -22.74 -3.85
C GLY A 8 -10.34 -22.84 -2.69
N LEU A 9 -9.90 -22.63 -1.45
CA LEU A 9 -10.73 -22.78 -0.25
C LEU A 9 -11.61 -21.55 0.05
N GLY A 10 -11.59 -20.52 -0.81
CA GLY A 10 -12.47 -19.36 -0.68
C GLY A 10 -11.90 -18.06 -1.26
N VAL A 11 -12.58 -16.96 -0.96
CA VAL A 11 -12.21 -15.59 -1.35
C VAL A 11 -11.59 -14.83 -0.18
N MET A 12 -10.67 -13.91 -0.47
CA MET A 12 -10.06 -13.07 0.57
C MET A 12 -9.81 -11.65 0.08
N GLN A 13 -9.81 -10.70 1.00
CA GLN A 13 -9.38 -9.33 0.78
C GLN A 13 -7.98 -9.16 1.39
N HIS A 14 -7.02 -8.66 0.60
CA HIS A 14 -5.65 -8.43 1.05
C HIS A 14 -5.02 -7.27 0.28
N ILE A 15 -3.91 -6.74 0.81
CA ILE A 15 -3.10 -5.72 0.15
C ILE A 15 -2.43 -6.31 -1.10
N ASP A 16 -2.55 -5.62 -2.23
CA ASP A 16 -2.04 -6.04 -3.54
C ASP A 16 -0.53 -6.29 -3.57
N LEU A 17 0.24 -5.56 -2.73
CA LEU A 17 1.70 -5.66 -2.68
C LEU A 17 2.18 -7.10 -2.48
N SER A 18 1.47 -7.89 -1.65
CA SER A 18 1.81 -9.28 -1.38
C SER A 18 1.25 -10.26 -2.41
N LEU A 19 0.28 -9.83 -3.22
CA LEU A 19 -0.43 -10.68 -4.19
C LEU A 19 0.07 -10.50 -5.62
N GLN A 20 0.79 -9.41 -5.91
CA GLN A 20 1.33 -9.07 -7.23
C GLN A 20 1.93 -10.26 -8.00
N PRO A 21 2.85 -11.06 -7.43
CA PRO A 21 3.41 -12.22 -8.15
C PRO A 21 2.35 -13.26 -8.51
N MET A 22 1.40 -13.48 -7.60
CA MET A 22 0.38 -14.53 -7.73
C MET A 22 -0.74 -14.13 -8.69
N LEU A 23 -1.02 -12.82 -8.77
CA LEU A 23 -1.92 -12.23 -9.76
C LEU A 23 -1.28 -12.25 -11.15
N ALA A 24 0.01 -11.92 -11.26
CA ALA A 24 0.76 -11.94 -12.52
C ALA A 24 0.85 -13.36 -13.10
N ASP A 25 1.09 -14.37 -12.26
CA ASP A 25 1.16 -15.77 -12.65
C ASP A 25 -0.23 -16.42 -12.86
N GLY A 26 -1.33 -15.68 -12.68
CA GLY A 26 -2.70 -16.18 -12.83
C GLY A 26 -3.17 -17.15 -11.73
N ARG A 27 -2.38 -17.31 -10.67
CA ARG A 27 -2.70 -18.20 -9.52
C ARG A 27 -3.77 -17.63 -8.61
N LEU A 28 -3.97 -16.32 -8.64
CA LEU A 28 -5.07 -15.61 -8.01
C LEU A 28 -5.75 -14.72 -9.06
N LEU A 29 -7.06 -14.50 -8.89
CA LEU A 29 -7.86 -13.62 -9.72
C LEU A 29 -8.49 -12.52 -8.86
N ARG A 30 -8.50 -11.29 -9.39
CA ARG A 30 -9.16 -10.17 -8.73
C ARG A 30 -10.66 -10.25 -8.99
N LEU A 31 -11.45 -10.27 -7.92
CA LEU A 31 -12.90 -10.30 -7.97
C LEU A 31 -13.46 -8.92 -7.61
N MET A 32 -14.56 -8.53 -8.25
CA MET A 32 -15.32 -7.31 -7.95
C MET A 32 -14.44 -6.05 -7.77
N PRO A 33 -13.66 -5.65 -8.79
CA PRO A 33 -12.72 -4.53 -8.66
C PRO A 33 -13.42 -3.22 -8.24
N ASP A 34 -14.66 -3.00 -8.68
CA ASP A 34 -15.43 -1.78 -8.40
C ASP A 34 -15.94 -1.68 -6.95
N TRP A 35 -15.94 -2.79 -6.22
CA TRP A 35 -16.35 -2.84 -4.81
C TRP A 35 -15.16 -2.68 -3.86
N SER A 36 -13.94 -2.67 -4.39
CA SER A 36 -12.72 -2.56 -3.60
C SER A 36 -12.35 -1.09 -3.42
N ALA A 37 -12.52 -0.58 -2.19
CA ALA A 37 -12.06 0.77 -1.86
C ALA A 37 -10.55 0.90 -2.15
N PRO A 38 -10.10 2.03 -2.74
CA PRO A 38 -8.68 2.27 -2.95
C PRO A 38 -7.92 2.22 -1.62
N PHE A 39 -6.77 1.55 -1.60
CA PHE A 39 -5.86 1.59 -0.47
C PHE A 39 -5.00 2.86 -0.59
N PRO A 40 -5.09 3.83 0.34
CA PRO A 40 -4.41 5.11 0.19
C PRO A 40 -2.90 5.04 0.52
N GLY A 41 -2.43 3.85 0.89
CA GLY A 41 -1.04 3.57 1.21
C GLY A 41 -0.76 3.66 2.71
N PHE A 42 0.53 3.56 3.04
CA PHE A 42 1.01 3.71 4.41
C PHE A 42 1.29 5.19 4.72
N TYR A 43 1.07 5.58 5.98
CA TYR A 43 1.35 6.92 6.49
C TYR A 43 2.46 6.87 7.54
N LEU A 44 3.29 7.91 7.56
CA LEU A 44 4.23 8.15 8.65
C LEU A 44 3.58 9.07 9.68
N TYR A 45 3.46 8.59 10.92
CA TYR A 45 3.08 9.43 12.05
C TYR A 45 4.34 9.98 12.70
N VAL A 46 4.53 11.30 12.61
CA VAL A 46 5.68 11.99 13.21
C VAL A 46 5.19 13.15 14.10
N PRO A 47 5.76 13.33 15.29
CA PRO A 47 5.37 14.41 16.19
C PRO A 47 5.73 15.79 15.60
N SER A 48 4.88 16.78 15.86
CA SER A 48 4.95 18.11 15.24
C SER A 48 6.15 18.96 15.72
N ARG A 49 7.05 19.20 14.77
CA ARG A 49 7.83 20.41 14.45
C ARG A 49 8.81 21.08 15.43
N GLU A 50 8.77 20.93 16.76
CA GLU A 50 9.72 21.69 17.60
C GLU A 50 11.10 21.04 17.77
N GLN A 51 11.21 19.72 17.80
CA GLN A 51 12.48 19.02 18.05
C GLN A 51 12.67 17.80 17.14
N MET A 52 12.37 17.91 15.85
CA MET A 52 12.62 16.80 14.94
C MET A 52 14.11 16.71 14.61
N PRO A 53 14.82 15.64 15.04
CA PRO A 53 16.24 15.52 14.77
C PRO A 53 16.50 15.47 13.25
N PRO A 54 17.59 16.07 12.74
CA PRO A 54 17.91 16.08 11.31
C PRO A 54 17.91 14.68 10.66
N ARG A 55 18.32 13.65 11.41
CA ARG A 55 18.30 12.25 10.95
C ARG A 55 16.89 11.71 10.70
N VAL A 56 15.92 12.08 11.54
CA VAL A 56 14.52 11.66 11.37
C VAL A 56 13.89 12.38 10.18
N ARG A 57 14.21 13.66 9.99
CA ARG A 57 13.80 14.41 8.79
C ARG A 57 14.33 13.76 7.51
N ALA A 58 15.63 13.47 7.46
CA ALA A 58 16.24 12.82 6.30
C ALA A 58 15.62 11.44 6.01
N LEU A 59 15.32 10.65 7.06
CA LEU A 59 14.61 9.38 6.90
C LEU A 59 13.18 9.58 6.37
N MET A 60 12.45 10.56 6.89
CA MET A 60 11.10 10.88 6.41
C MET A 60 11.11 11.27 4.93
N GLU A 61 12.03 12.16 4.52
CA GLU A 61 12.21 12.56 3.13
C GLU A 61 12.53 11.35 2.23
N PHE A 62 13.46 10.50 2.66
CA PHE A 62 13.78 9.24 1.96
C PHE A 62 12.56 8.32 1.80
N LEU A 63 11.76 8.14 2.85
CA LEU A 63 10.58 7.27 2.82
C LEU A 63 9.46 7.85 1.94
N VAL A 64 9.30 9.17 1.91
CA VAL A 64 8.36 9.85 1.01
C VAL A 64 8.77 9.66 -0.45
N GLU A 65 10.05 9.87 -0.77
CA GLU A 65 10.59 9.64 -2.12
C GLU A 65 10.37 8.19 -2.56
N LYS A 66 10.67 7.21 -1.69
CA LYS A 66 10.44 5.79 -2.00
C LYS A 66 8.96 5.46 -2.18
N ARG A 67 8.06 6.06 -1.39
CA ARG A 67 6.61 5.88 -1.54
C ARG A 67 6.14 6.32 -2.93
N GLU A 68 6.60 7.46 -3.41
CA GLU A 68 6.26 7.97 -4.74
C GLU A 68 6.75 7.05 -5.86
N GLY A 69 7.97 6.52 -5.73
CA GLY A 69 8.51 5.52 -6.66
C GLY A 69 7.68 4.23 -6.72
N VAL A 70 7.27 3.71 -5.56
CA VAL A 70 6.42 2.51 -5.47
C VAL A 70 5.03 2.76 -6.06
N ALA A 71 4.42 3.91 -5.78
CA ALA A 71 3.11 4.27 -6.32
C ALA A 71 3.14 4.38 -7.85
N LYS A 72 4.19 5.00 -8.41
CA LYS A 72 4.42 5.07 -9.86
C LYS A 72 4.57 3.69 -10.49
N ALA A 73 5.36 2.79 -9.88
CA ALA A 73 5.57 1.43 -10.39
C ALA A 73 4.27 0.59 -10.38
N LEU A 74 3.38 0.83 -9.41
CA LEU A 74 2.08 0.18 -9.31
C LEU A 74 1.01 0.82 -10.19
N GLY A 75 1.32 1.88 -10.95
CA GLY A 75 0.38 2.59 -11.80
C GLY A 75 -0.76 3.27 -11.02
N ARG A 76 -0.51 3.61 -9.74
CA ARG A 76 -1.53 4.14 -8.82
C ARG A 76 -1.11 5.50 -8.27
N PRO A 77 -1.99 6.52 -8.30
CA PRO A 77 -1.68 7.79 -7.68
C PRO A 77 -1.54 7.62 -6.16
N VAL A 78 -0.54 8.30 -5.59
CA VAL A 78 -0.44 8.50 -4.15
C VAL A 78 -1.65 9.31 -3.70
N GLN A 79 -2.58 8.71 -2.96
CA GLN A 79 -3.72 9.45 -2.43
C GLN A 79 -3.28 10.27 -1.22
N ALA A 80 -3.80 11.51 -1.16
CA ALA A 80 -3.68 12.37 0.00
C ALA A 80 -4.28 11.65 1.23
N PRO A 81 -3.76 11.89 2.45
CA PRO A 81 -4.45 11.46 3.66
C PRO A 81 -5.90 11.91 3.58
N ALA A 82 -6.84 10.98 3.76
CA ALA A 82 -8.21 11.36 4.03
C ALA A 82 -8.15 12.27 5.26
N THR A 83 -8.33 13.57 5.06
CA THR A 83 -8.40 14.55 6.14
C THR A 83 -9.65 14.20 6.94
N GLY A 84 -9.49 13.35 7.96
CA GLY A 84 -10.49 13.16 9.00
C GLY A 84 -10.58 14.46 9.78
N GLY A 85 -11.77 15.05 9.78
CA GLY A 85 -12.16 16.11 10.71
C GLY A 85 -12.41 15.59 12.12
#